data_AF-A0A1B7WQY7-F1
#
_entry.id   AF-A0A1B7WQY7-F1
#
_cell.length_a   1.000
_cell.length_b   1.000
_cell.length_c   1.000
_cell.angle_alpha   90.00
_cell.angle_beta   90.00
_cell.angle_gamma   90.00
#
_symmetry.space_group_name_H-M   'P 1'
#
loop_
_entity.id
_entity.type
_entity.pdbx_description
1 polymer ?
#
loop_
_entity_poly.entity_id
_entity_poly.type
_entity_poly.pdbx_seq_one_letter_code
_entity_poly.pdbx_strand_id
1 'polypeptide(L)' 'MTTPKKKPRNKELTDEQKEANKKLSSKRIFVEHIIRIIKIFRIASERFRLHKDTYEKVILTICGLVRLRIDSLILPNL' A
#
# COMPACT_ATOMS: atom_id res chain seq x y z
N MET A 1 -10.63 6.00 -7.26
CA MET A 1 -10.73 4.79 -6.42
C MET A 1 -11.11 3.61 -7.30
N THR A 2 -10.23 2.62 -7.48
CA THR A 2 -10.52 1.45 -8.34
C THR A 2 -11.09 0.32 -7.49
N THR A 3 -12.39 0.10 -7.61
CA THR A 3 -13.15 -0.89 -6.84
C THR A 3 -13.31 -2.18 -7.66
N PRO A 4 -13.05 -3.37 -7.10
CA PRO A 4 -13.32 -4.64 -7.77
C PRO A 4 -14.78 -4.75 -8.16
N LYS A 5 -15.07 -5.34 -9.33
CA LYS A 5 -16.43 -5.60 -9.75
C LYS A 5 -17.02 -6.70 -8.86
N LYS A 6 -18.05 -6.35 -8.08
CA LYS A 6 -18.78 -7.32 -7.26
C LYS A 6 -19.61 -8.25 -8.14
N LYS A 7 -19.74 -9.50 -7.71
CA LYS A 7 -20.65 -10.49 -8.31
C LYS A 7 -22.09 -9.97 -8.23
N PRO A 8 -22.88 -9.95 -9.32
CA PRO A 8 -24.28 -9.57 -9.26
C PRO A 8 -25.10 -10.64 -8.52
N ARG A 9 -26.25 -10.27 -7.96
CA ARG A 9 -27.15 -11.24 -7.32
C ARG A 9 -27.57 -12.30 -8.34
N ASN A 10 -27.44 -13.58 -7.99
CA ASN A 10 -27.78 -14.73 -8.82
C ASN A 10 -27.06 -14.83 -10.18
N LYS A 11 -25.94 -14.12 -10.38
CA LYS A 11 -25.16 -14.18 -11.64
C LYS A 11 -23.69 -14.33 -11.36
N GLU A 12 -22.96 -14.95 -12.29
CA GLU A 12 -21.50 -15.09 -12.25
C GLU A 12 -20.79 -13.80 -12.71
N LEU A 13 -19.52 -13.65 -12.33
CA LEU A 13 -18.65 -12.69 -12.99
C LEU A 13 -18.24 -13.27 -14.34
N THR A 14 -18.22 -12.44 -15.38
CA THR A 14 -17.59 -12.79 -16.66
C THR A 14 -16.09 -13.02 -16.46
N ASP A 15 -15.46 -13.80 -17.34
CA ASP A 15 -14.04 -14.11 -17.20
C ASP A 15 -13.15 -12.87 -17.33
N GLU A 16 -13.54 -11.91 -18.17
CA GLU A 16 -12.91 -10.58 -18.26
C GLU A 16 -12.97 -9.82 -16.93
N GLN A 17 -14.12 -9.85 -16.25
CA GLN A 17 -14.28 -9.21 -14.93
C GLN A 17 -13.45 -9.91 -13.86
N LYS A 18 -13.35 -11.25 -13.90
CA LYS A 18 -12.49 -12.00 -12.99
C LYS A 18 -11.02 -11.63 -13.21
N GLU A 19 -10.58 -11.54 -14.46
CA GLU A 19 -9.20 -11.19 -14.78
C GLU A 19 -8.87 -9.74 -14.37
N ALA A 20 -9.78 -8.80 -14.64
CA ALA A 20 -9.65 -7.43 -14.18
C ALA A 20 -9.54 -7.36 -12.64
N ASN A 21 -10.42 -8.08 -11.93
CA ASN A 21 -10.36 -8.17 -10.48
C ASN A 21 -9.06 -8.82 -9.97
N LYS A 22 -8.55 -9.84 -10.66
CA LYS A 22 -7.26 -10.49 -10.34
C LYS A 22 -6.11 -9.51 -10.45
N LYS A 23 -6.03 -8.75 -11.55
CA LYS A 23 -5.01 -7.69 -11.74
C LYS A 23 -5.08 -6.63 -10.64
N LEU A 24 -6.28 -6.22 -10.24
CA LEU A 24 -6.46 -5.29 -9.12
C LEU A 24 -6.02 -5.90 -7.78
N SER A 25 -6.36 -7.15 -7.52
CA SER A 25 -5.96 -7.87 -6.31
C SER A 25 -4.45 -8.02 -6.21
N SER A 26 -3.76 -8.38 -7.32
CA SER A 26 -2.30 -8.48 -7.35
C SER A 26 -1.62 -7.16 -6.99
N LYS A 27 -2.13 -6.03 -7.52
CA LYS A 27 -1.63 -4.70 -7.14
C LYS A 27 -1.86 -4.39 -5.66
N ARG A 28 -3.02 -4.75 -5.11
CA ARG A 28 -3.35 -4.53 -3.69
C ARG A 28 -2.46 -5.32 -2.76
N ILE A 29 -2.16 -6.58 -3.07
CA ILE A 29 -1.26 -7.42 -2.27
C ILE A 29 0.09 -6.73 -2.07
N PHE A 30 0.67 -6.17 -3.14
CA PHE A 30 1.92 -5.41 -3.05
C PHE A 30 1.79 -4.21 -2.11
N VAL A 31 0.74 -3.39 -2.27
CA VAL A 31 0.49 -2.23 -1.40
C VAL A 31 0.28 -2.64 0.06
N GLU A 32 -0.46 -3.72 0.31
CA GLU A 32 -0.70 -4.27 1.66
C GLU A 32 0.61 -4.75 2.31
N HIS A 33 1.52 -5.34 1.53
CA HIS A 33 2.86 -5.69 2.01
C HIS A 33 3.66 -4.46 2.43
N ILE A 34 3.65 -3.39 1.64
CA ILE A 34 4.33 -2.14 2.00
C ILE A 34 3.70 -1.51 3.25
N ILE A 35 2.37 -1.48 3.34
CA ILE A 35 1.66 -0.98 4.53
C ILE A 35 2.02 -1.81 5.76
N ARG A 36 2.10 -3.15 5.63
CA ARG A 36 2.53 -4.04 6.72
C ARG A 36 3.93 -3.65 7.20
N ILE A 37 4.88 -3.47 6.30
CA ILE A 37 6.26 -3.08 6.65
C ILE A 37 6.27 -1.72 7.36
N ILE A 38 5.54 -0.73 6.86
CA ILE A 38 5.44 0.60 7.50
C ILE A 38 4.84 0.48 8.90
N LYS A 39 3.82 -0.36 9.10
CA LYS A 39 3.18 -0.57 10.41
C LYS A 39 4.08 -1.24 11.45
N ILE A 40 5.15 -1.95 11.05
CA ILE A 40 6.14 -2.52 12.01
C ILE A 40 6.76 -1.44 12.88
N PHE A 41 6.93 -0.22 12.34
CA PHE A 41 7.48 0.93 13.07
C PHE A 41 6.50 1.55 14.07
N ARG A 42 5.26 1.03 14.15
CA ARG A 42 4.18 1.43 15.08
C ARG A 42 3.65 2.85 14.92
N ILE A 43 4.37 3.74 14.24
CA ILE A 43 3.96 5.13 13.98
C ILE A 43 2.60 5.25 13.27
N ALA A 44 2.29 4.30 12.39
CA ALA A 44 1.05 4.29 11.61
C ALA A 44 -0.03 3.36 12.21
N SER A 45 0.28 2.59 13.26
CA SER A 45 -0.65 1.66 13.91
C SER A 45 -1.04 2.08 15.33
N GLU A 46 -0.24 2.93 15.98
CA GLU A 46 -0.44 3.36 17.35
C GLU A 46 -0.55 4.88 17.47
N ARG A 47 -1.00 5.34 18.64
CA ARG A 47 -1.05 6.77 18.96
C ARG A 47 0.37 7.34 18.98
N PHE A 48 0.65 8.26 18.05
CA PHE A 48 1.89 9.02 18.04
C PHE A 48 1.94 9.98 19.24
N ARG A 49 3.01 9.89 20.04
CA ARG A 49 3.15 10.62 21.32
C ARG A 49 4.03 11.88 21.24
N LEU A 50 4.79 12.06 20.17
CA LEU A 50 5.61 13.25 19.96
C LEU A 50 4.78 14.41 19.39
N HIS A 51 5.39 15.59 19.31
CA HIS A 51 4.78 16.76 18.67
C HIS A 51 4.28 16.43 17.25
N LYS A 52 3.08 16.90 16.89
CA LYS A 52 2.41 16.56 15.63
C LYS A 52 3.29 16.87 14.40
N ASP A 53 4.03 17.96 14.44
CA ASP A 53 4.91 18.39 13.35
C ASP A 53 6.09 17.43 13.11
N THR A 54 6.41 16.58 14.08
CA THR A 54 7.45 15.55 13.94
C THR A 54 6.92 14.31 13.20
N TYR A 55 5.60 14.10 13.17
CA TYR A 55 4.99 12.92 12.56
C TYR A 55 5.39 12.78 11.09
N GLU A 56 5.23 13.86 10.31
CA GLU A 56 5.53 13.88 8.88
C GLU A 56 7.00 13.52 8.61
N LYS A 57 7.92 14.12 9.36
CA LYS A 57 9.36 13.84 9.22
C LYS A 57 9.68 12.37 9.48
N VAL A 58 9.09 11.79 10.53
CA VAL A 58 9.36 10.40 10.91
C VAL A 58 8.75 9.42 9.91
N ILE A 59 7.50 9.64 9.49
CA ILE A 59 6.85 8.74 8.51
C ILE A 59 7.54 8.82 7.14
N LEU A 60 7.96 10.00 6.69
CA LEU A 60 8.71 10.15 5.44
C LEU A 60 10.08 9.45 5.52
N THR A 61 10.78 9.56 6.65
CA THR A 61 12.05 8.85 6.87
C THR A 61 11.85 7.34 6.79
N ILE A 62 10.84 6.80 7.46
CA ILE A 62 10.51 5.37 7.40
C ILE A 62 10.18 4.95 5.96
N CYS A 63 9.35 5.72 5.24
CA CYS A 63 9.04 5.44 3.84
C CYS A 63 10.31 5.43 2.96
N GLY A 64 11.24 6.34 3.19
CA GLY A 64 12.54 6.37 2.52
C GLY A 64 13.37 5.11 2.80
N LEU A 65 13.47 4.70 4.07
CA LEU A 65 14.17 3.47 4.46
C LEU A 65 13.54 2.20 3.88
N VAL A 66 12.21 2.12 3.87
CA VAL A 66 11.48 0.99 3.25
C VAL A 66 11.75 0.96 1.75
N ARG A 67 11.71 2.11 1.08
CA ARG A 67 11.99 2.22 -0.36
C ARG A 67 13.42 1.79 -0.71
N LEU A 68 14.40 2.20 0.12
CA LEU A 68 15.80 1.78 0.00
C LEU A 68 15.93 0.26 0.17
N ARG A 69 15.28 -0.32 1.18
CA ARG A 69 15.36 -1.77 1.47
C ARG A 69 14.77 -2.65 0.37
N ILE A 70 13.72 -2.20 -0.31
CA ILE A 70 13.05 -2.97 -1.38
C ILE A 70 13.66 -2.71 -2.76
N ASP A 71 14.82 -2.03 -2.83
CA ASP A 71 15.53 -1.65 -4.06
C ASP A 71 14.64 -0.92 -5.09
N SER A 72 13.60 -0.24 -4.62
CA SER A 72 12.70 0.58 -5.47
C SER A 72 13.03 2.07 -5.41
N LEU A 73 14.22 2.40 -4.91
CA LEU A 73 14.69 3.77 -4.84
C LEU A 73 15.03 4.24 -6.24
N ILE A 74 14.08 4.92 -6.87
CA ILE A 74 14.33 5.69 -8.08
C ILE A 74 14.95 7.01 -7.62
N LEU A 75 16.27 7.13 -7.75
CA LEU A 75 16.98 8.40 -7.59
C LEU A 75 16.84 9.17 -8.91
N PRO A 76 16.11 10.30 -8.94
CA PRO A 76 16.13 11.15 -10.12
C PRO A 76 17.54 11.77 -10.21
N ASN A 77 18.28 11.42 -11.25
CA ASN A 77 19.62 11.92 -11.62
C ASN A 77 20.83 11.25 -10.96
N LEU A 78 20.93 9.92 -11.08
CA LEU A 78 22.23 9.25 -11.27
C LEU A 78 22.31 8.75 -12.72
#